data_AF-A0AAP0SF53-F1
#
_entry.id   AF-A0AAP0SF53-F1
#
_cell.length_a   1.000
_cell.length_b   1.000
_cell.length_c   1.000
_cell.angle_alpha   90.00
_cell.angle_beta   90.00
_cell.angle_gamma   90.00
#
_symmetry.space_group_name_H-M   'P 1'
#
loop_
_entity.id
_entity.type
_entity.pdbx_description
1 polymer ?
#
loop_
_entity_poly.entity_id
_entity_poly.type
_entity_poly.pdbx_seq_one_letter_code
_entity_poly.pdbx_strand_id
1 'polypeptide(L)'
;MKKFAIAAATATALTLTLANAAFAQQPSQAPLTVAAGEVTKVKEATSDTWITTKVKADLVTEKGIPGTDIKVETNKGVVSLSSDVTLTDSQKEMAVAIAKKIKGVQAVSADGLKTN
;
A
#
# COMPACT_ATOMS: atom_id res chain seq x y z
N MET A 1 26.57 -47.46 11.00
CA MET A 1 25.24 -46.82 11.13
C MET A 1 25.44 -45.32 11.36
N LYS A 2 24.82 -44.46 10.52
CA LYS A 2 24.63 -42.98 10.66
C LYS A 2 25.93 -42.15 10.49
N LYS A 3 26.29 -41.60 9.31
CA LYS A 3 25.80 -40.45 8.50
C LYS A 3 26.02 -39.06 9.16
N PHE A 4 26.35 -38.08 8.29
CA PHE A 4 26.46 -36.60 8.42
C PHE A 4 27.90 -36.06 8.62
N ALA A 5 28.65 -35.77 7.53
CA ALA A 5 28.63 -34.57 6.66
C ALA A 5 29.54 -33.45 7.20
N ILE A 6 30.84 -33.53 6.93
CA ILE A 6 31.64 -32.71 5.97
C ILE A 6 31.62 -31.20 6.28
N ALA A 7 32.68 -30.79 6.97
CA ALA A 7 33.24 -29.45 6.97
C ALA A 7 34.12 -29.27 5.72
N ALA A 8 34.00 -28.13 5.03
CA ALA A 8 35.00 -27.61 4.10
C ALA A 8 34.63 -26.13 3.84
N ALA A 9 35.39 -25.19 4.41
CA ALA A 9 36.63 -24.66 3.83
C ALA A 9 36.33 -23.49 2.87
N THR A 10 36.72 -22.32 3.36
CA THR A 10 37.16 -21.13 2.64
C THR A 10 37.57 -21.39 1.18
N ALA A 11 36.94 -20.69 0.24
CA ALA A 11 37.55 -20.46 -1.07
C ALA A 11 37.17 -19.07 -1.58
N THR A 12 38.24 -18.29 -1.68
CA THR A 12 38.42 -17.02 -2.39
C THR A 12 37.75 -16.96 -3.76
N ALA A 13 37.32 -15.74 -4.08
CA ALA A 13 36.80 -15.28 -5.36
C ALA A 13 37.67 -15.69 -6.57
N LEU A 14 37.02 -15.85 -7.73
CA LEU A 14 37.33 -15.20 -9.03
C LEU A 14 36.66 -16.00 -10.16
N THR A 15 35.74 -15.39 -10.92
CA THR A 15 35.70 -15.41 -12.40
C THR A 15 34.40 -14.81 -12.93
N LEU A 16 34.59 -13.92 -13.91
CA LEU A 16 33.59 -13.18 -14.67
C LEU A 16 33.11 -14.05 -15.84
N THR A 17 31.80 -14.25 -16.01
CA THR A 17 31.22 -14.76 -17.27
C THR A 17 30.13 -13.81 -17.77
N LEU A 18 30.34 -13.30 -18.99
CA LEU A 18 29.34 -12.58 -19.77
C LEU A 18 28.45 -13.61 -20.49
N ALA A 19 27.12 -13.48 -20.38
CA ALA A 19 26.12 -13.60 -21.46
C ALA A 19 24.74 -14.01 -20.92
N ASN A 20 23.76 -13.13 -21.19
CA ASN A 20 22.34 -13.34 -21.43
C ASN A 20 21.44 -14.15 -20.45
N ALA A 21 20.38 -13.43 -20.06
CA ALA A 21 19.08 -13.85 -19.55
C ALA A 21 18.89 -13.87 -18.01
N ALA A 22 17.78 -13.25 -17.60
CA ALA A 22 17.22 -13.13 -16.26
C ALA A 22 17.85 -12.07 -15.35
N PHE A 23 17.33 -10.83 -15.45
CA PHE A 23 17.21 -9.95 -14.30
C PHE A 23 16.28 -10.61 -13.27
N ALA A 24 16.84 -11.48 -12.42
CA ALA A 24 16.26 -11.83 -11.14
C ALA A 24 17.02 -11.03 -10.07
N GLN A 25 16.35 -10.00 -9.56
CA GLN A 25 16.88 -9.02 -8.63
C GLN A 25 17.51 -9.68 -7.40
N GLN A 26 18.78 -9.33 -7.20
CA GLN A 26 19.58 -9.50 -6.00
C GLN A 26 18.80 -9.06 -4.74
N PRO A 27 18.81 -9.83 -3.63
CA PRO A 27 18.32 -9.38 -2.34
C PRO A 27 19.30 -8.32 -1.82
N SER A 28 19.10 -7.08 -2.24
CA SER A 28 19.84 -5.94 -1.72
C SER A 28 19.26 -5.61 -0.35
N GLN A 29 19.68 -6.37 0.66
CA GLN A 29 19.58 -5.95 2.05
C GLN A 29 20.48 -4.71 2.22
N ALA A 30 19.92 -3.54 1.94
CA ALA A 30 20.57 -2.29 2.28
C ALA A 30 20.63 -2.15 3.81
N PRO A 31 21.75 -1.65 4.36
CA PRO A 31 21.95 -1.52 5.79
C PRO A 31 20.99 -0.49 6.38
N LEU A 32 20.48 -0.84 7.56
CA LEU A 32 19.64 -0.03 8.45
C LEU A 32 20.38 1.27 8.80
N THR A 33 20.16 2.34 8.06
CA THR A 33 20.51 3.71 8.47
C THR A 33 19.23 4.38 8.90
N VAL A 34 18.87 4.17 10.17
CA VAL A 34 17.67 4.74 10.79
C VAL A 34 17.86 6.26 10.90
N ALA A 35 17.55 6.97 9.81
CA ALA A 35 17.38 8.41 9.85
C ALA A 35 16.10 8.70 10.65
N ALA A 36 16.14 9.64 11.58
CA ALA A 36 15.01 9.99 12.45
C ALA A 36 13.71 10.39 11.70
N GLY A 37 13.74 10.52 10.36
CA GLY A 37 12.57 10.68 9.50
C GLY A 37 11.91 9.39 9.01
N GLU A 38 12.50 8.20 9.20
CA GLU A 38 11.87 6.93 8.79
C GLU A 38 10.85 6.42 9.81
N VAL A 39 11.03 6.70 11.11
CA VAL A 39 10.11 6.21 12.16
C VAL A 39 8.73 6.86 12.04
N THR A 40 8.66 8.13 11.63
CA THR A 40 7.39 8.83 11.37
C THR A 40 6.73 8.29 10.10
N LYS A 41 7.50 8.10 9.03
CA LYS A 41 6.99 7.59 7.74
C LYS A 41 6.43 6.16 7.85
N VAL A 42 7.03 5.30 8.69
CA VAL A 42 6.51 3.94 8.97
C VAL A 42 5.23 3.99 9.81
N LYS A 43 5.14 4.88 10.81
CA LYS A 43 3.91 5.07 11.61
C LYS A 43 2.76 5.64 10.76
N GLU A 44 3.05 6.59 9.88
CA GLU A 44 2.08 7.15 8.93
C GLU A 44 1.64 6.10 7.91
N ALA A 45 2.56 5.34 7.30
CA ALA A 45 2.20 4.31 6.33
C ALA A 45 1.36 3.17 6.94
N THR A 46 1.67 2.77 8.17
CA THR A 46 0.85 1.80 8.92
C THR A 46 -0.53 2.39 9.21
N SER A 47 -0.59 3.70 9.49
CA SER A 47 -1.84 4.40 9.76
C SER A 47 -2.73 4.52 8.51
N ASP A 48 -2.15 4.95 7.40
CA ASP A 48 -2.84 5.13 6.13
C ASP A 48 -3.36 3.80 5.57
N THR A 49 -2.62 2.70 5.79
CA THR A 49 -3.06 1.36 5.37
C THR A 49 -4.35 0.97 6.09
N TRP A 50 -4.42 1.11 7.42
CA TRP A 50 -5.65 0.77 8.15
C TRP A 50 -6.80 1.71 7.80
N ILE A 51 -6.53 3.01 7.60
CA ILE A 51 -7.53 3.99 7.15
C ILE A 51 -8.11 3.54 5.82
N THR A 52 -7.25 3.26 4.83
CA THR A 52 -7.67 2.82 3.48
C THR A 52 -8.51 1.56 3.54
N THR A 53 -8.07 0.55 4.30
CA THR A 53 -8.82 -0.70 4.47
C THR A 53 -10.18 -0.45 5.09
N LYS A 54 -10.26 0.42 6.11
CA LYS A 54 -11.52 0.73 6.78
C LYS A 54 -12.47 1.54 5.89
N VAL A 55 -11.98 2.57 5.20
CA VAL A 55 -12.77 3.34 4.22
C VAL A 55 -13.32 2.39 3.16
N LYS A 56 -12.46 1.54 2.57
CA LYS A 56 -12.88 0.60 1.53
C LYS A 56 -13.89 -0.42 2.04
N ALA A 57 -13.70 -0.95 3.25
CA ALA A 57 -14.66 -1.88 3.86
C ALA A 57 -16.03 -1.22 4.09
N ASP A 58 -16.04 0.00 4.63
CA ASP A 58 -17.29 0.72 4.89
C ASP A 58 -18.00 1.10 3.57
N LEU A 59 -17.27 1.52 2.53
CA LEU A 59 -17.83 1.82 1.20
C LEU A 59 -18.41 0.59 0.50
N VAL A 60 -17.78 -0.58 0.62
CA VAL A 60 -18.27 -1.84 0.01
C VAL A 60 -19.49 -2.37 0.78
N THR A 61 -19.58 -2.09 2.08
CA THR A 61 -20.72 -2.50 2.92
C THR A 61 -21.91 -1.55 2.77
N GLU A 62 -21.66 -0.30 2.38
CA GLU A 62 -22.70 0.71 2.20
C GLU A 62 -23.61 0.36 1.01
N LYS A 63 -24.91 0.22 1.28
CA LYS A 63 -25.88 -0.08 0.24
C LYS A 63 -26.11 1.15 -0.62
N GLY A 64 -26.01 0.97 -1.93
CA GLY A 64 -26.26 2.04 -2.89
C GLY A 64 -25.02 2.82 -3.30
N ILE A 65 -23.82 2.41 -2.88
CA ILE A 65 -22.56 2.89 -3.46
C ILE A 65 -21.84 1.69 -4.10
N PRO A 66 -21.32 1.81 -5.34
CA PRO A 66 -20.52 0.75 -5.95
C PRO A 66 -19.10 0.75 -5.35
N GLY A 67 -18.97 0.36 -4.07
CA GLY A 67 -17.69 0.39 -3.36
C GLY A 67 -16.59 -0.49 -3.98
N THR A 68 -16.97 -1.47 -4.80
CA THR A 68 -16.06 -2.29 -5.63
C THR A 68 -15.38 -1.49 -6.74
N ASP A 69 -16.09 -0.52 -7.30
CA ASP A 69 -15.66 0.32 -8.44
C ASP A 69 -15.06 1.66 -7.97
N ILE A 70 -15.04 1.88 -6.65
CA ILE A 70 -14.38 3.04 -6.04
C ILE A 70 -12.96 2.66 -5.62
N LYS A 71 -12.00 3.37 -6.20
CA LYS A 71 -10.61 3.38 -5.77
C LYS A 71 -10.46 4.32 -4.58
N VAL A 72 -9.80 3.82 -3.54
CA VAL A 72 -9.48 4.57 -2.32
C VAL A 72 -7.98 4.57 -2.17
N GLU A 73 -7.41 5.75 -2.01
CA GLU A 73 -5.98 5.94 -1.80
C GLU A 73 -5.78 6.92 -0.65
N THR A 74 -4.93 6.57 0.31
CA THR A 74 -4.65 7.43 1.46
C THR A 74 -3.18 7.80 1.48
N ASN A 75 -2.89 9.08 1.66
CA ASN A 75 -1.54 9.60 1.81
C ASN A 75 -1.48 10.58 2.97
N LYS A 76 -0.75 10.21 4.04
CA LYS A 76 -0.55 11.05 5.23
C LYS A 76 -1.86 11.56 5.82
N GLY A 77 -2.86 10.68 5.95
CA GLY A 77 -4.20 11.02 6.43
C GLY A 77 -5.10 11.79 5.44
N VAL A 78 -4.65 12.05 4.22
CA VAL A 78 -5.51 12.57 3.14
C VAL A 78 -6.06 11.41 2.33
N VAL A 79 -7.37 11.24 2.31
CA VAL A 79 -8.07 10.18 1.58
C VAL A 79 -8.56 10.73 0.23
N SER A 80 -8.11 10.11 -0.85
CA SER A 80 -8.58 10.39 -2.21
C SER A 80 -9.52 9.27 -2.66
N LEU A 81 -10.72 9.66 -3.10
CA LEU A 81 -11.73 8.76 -3.64
C LEU A 81 -11.92 9.02 -5.13
N SER A 82 -11.86 7.95 -5.92
CA SER A 82 -12.02 7.99 -7.38
C SER A 82 -12.93 6.86 -7.83
N SER A 83 -13.76 7.09 -8.86
CA SER A 83 -14.62 6.06 -9.43
C SER A 83 -14.54 6.05 -10.95
N ASP A 84 -14.50 4.85 -11.53
CA ASP A 84 -14.58 4.69 -12.98
C ASP A 84 -16.03 4.80 -13.49
N VAL A 85 -16.98 4.51 -12.59
CA VAL A 85 -18.43 4.62 -12.79
C VAL A 85 -18.99 5.97 -12.36
N THR A 86 -20.07 6.39 -13.03
CA THR A 86 -20.80 7.61 -12.70
C THR A 86 -21.71 7.39 -11.49
N LEU A 87 -21.60 8.30 -10.52
CA LEU A 87 -22.33 8.32 -9.27
C LEU A 87 -23.38 9.44 -9.25
N THR A 88 -24.32 9.35 -8.32
CA THR A 88 -25.22 10.44 -7.96
C THR A 88 -24.56 11.35 -6.92
N ASP A 89 -24.95 12.62 -6.84
CA ASP A 89 -24.43 13.54 -5.82
C ASP A 89 -24.61 13.02 -4.39
N SER A 90 -25.75 12.39 -4.07
CA SER A 90 -25.94 11.73 -2.77
C SER A 90 -24.90 10.64 -2.48
N GLN A 91 -24.51 9.84 -3.49
CA GLN A 91 -23.52 8.79 -3.31
C GLN A 91 -22.13 9.38 -3.04
N LYS A 92 -21.79 10.47 -3.73
CA LYS A 92 -20.55 11.23 -3.49
C LYS A 92 -20.52 11.78 -2.06
N GLU A 93 -21.60 12.43 -1.61
CA GLU A 93 -21.69 12.97 -0.26
C GLU A 93 -21.60 11.87 0.81
N MET A 94 -22.29 10.74 0.61
CA MET A 94 -22.20 9.58 1.50
C MET A 94 -20.78 9.03 1.57
N ALA A 95 -20.10 8.86 0.43
CA ALA A 95 -18.73 8.37 0.40
C ALA A 95 -17.77 9.29 1.17
N VAL A 96 -17.93 10.62 1.00
CA VAL A 96 -17.19 11.62 1.76
C VAL A 96 -17.50 11.54 3.25
N ALA A 97 -18.78 11.39 3.63
CA ALA A 97 -19.19 11.28 5.02
C ALA A 97 -18.64 10.03 5.70
N ILE A 98 -18.62 8.89 4.99
CA ILE A 98 -18.04 7.63 5.48
C ILE A 98 -16.54 7.79 5.70
N ALA A 99 -15.81 8.33 4.72
CA ALA A 99 -14.38 8.57 4.85
C ALA A 99 -14.06 9.51 6.03
N LYS A 100 -14.82 10.59 6.21
CA LYS A 100 -14.63 11.55 7.32
C LYS A 100 -14.91 10.96 8.71
N LYS A 101 -15.72 9.90 8.83
CA LYS A 101 -15.99 9.24 10.11
C LYS A 101 -14.80 8.44 10.63
N ILE A 102 -13.81 8.16 9.78
CA ILE A 102 -12.66 7.34 10.16
C ILE A 102 -11.66 8.17 10.95
N LYS A 103 -11.18 7.63 12.07
CA LYS A 103 -10.18 8.29 12.90
C LYS A 103 -8.88 8.52 12.12
N GLY A 104 -8.22 9.65 12.34
CA GLY A 104 -6.95 9.94 11.66
C GLY A 104 -7.09 10.45 10.22
N VAL A 105 -8.30 10.54 9.68
CA VAL A 105 -8.54 11.25 8.41
C VAL A 105 -8.42 12.75 8.67
N GLN A 106 -7.46 13.37 7.98
CA GLN A 106 -7.22 14.82 8.03
C GLN A 106 -8.04 15.54 6.96
N ALA A 107 -8.10 14.96 5.75
CA ALA A 107 -8.83 15.52 4.64
C ALA A 107 -9.37 14.42 3.72
N VAL A 108 -10.43 14.75 2.99
CA VAL A 108 -11.05 13.87 2.01
C VAL A 108 -11.20 14.63 0.70
N SER A 109 -10.60 14.11 -0.37
CA SER A 109 -10.81 14.57 -1.73
C SER A 109 -11.73 13.59 -2.47
N ALA A 110 -12.80 14.15 -3.03
CA ALA A 110 -13.78 13.44 -3.85
C ALA A 110 -13.82 14.00 -5.28
N ASP A 111 -12.74 14.65 -5.72
CA ASP A 111 -12.61 15.20 -7.06
C ASP A 111 -12.56 14.10 -8.13
N GLY A 112 -12.10 12.90 -7.77
CA GLY A 112 -12.06 11.74 -8.66
C GLY A 112 -13.40 11.01 -8.83
N LEU A 113 -14.46 11.41 -8.10
CA LEU A 113 -15.78 10.81 -8.21
C LEU A 113 -16.57 11.49 -9.32
N LYS A 114 -16.86 10.74 -10.38
CA LYS A 114 -17.70 11.22 -11.48
C LYS A 114 -19.15 11.32 -11.01
N THR A 115 -19.77 12.49 -11.11
CA THR A 115 -21.21 12.67 -10.84
C THR A 115 -21.98 13.03 -12.12
N ASN A 116 -23.26 12.63 -12.19
CA ASN A 116 -24.18 12.90 -13.30
C ASN A 116 -25.25 13.93 -12.93
#